data_AF-A0A944L0L2-F1
#
_entry.id   AF-A0A944L0L2-F1
#
_cell.length_a   1.000
_cell.length_b   1.000
_cell.length_c   1.000
_cell.angle_alpha   90.00
_cell.angle_beta   90.00
_cell.angle_gamma   90.00
#
_symmetry.space_group_name_H-M   'P 1'
#
loop_
_entity.id
_entity.type
_entity.pdbx_description
1 polymer ?
#
loop_
_entity_poly.entity_id
_entity_poly.type
_entity_poly.pdbx_seq_one_letter_code
_entity_poly.pdbx_strand_id
1 'polypeptide(L)' 'MLDTSRGDAPVPAEAPAPSEESRGCLFALSQPPLMIFLGLIGFLLLLAAMHDLFLL' A
#
# COMPACT_ATOMS: atom_id res chain seq x y z
N MET A 1 5.07 -31.98 -6.48
CA MET A 1 5.80 -31.44 -5.33
C MET A 1 5.49 -29.95 -5.21
N LEU A 2 4.50 -29.59 -4.40
CA LEU A 2 4.46 -28.27 -3.76
C LEU A 2 4.07 -28.53 -2.31
N ASP A 3 5.10 -28.73 -1.49
CA ASP A 3 5.07 -28.55 -0.05
C ASP A 3 4.64 -27.10 0.23
N THR A 4 3.46 -26.91 0.80
CA THR A 4 3.22 -25.76 1.68
C THR A 4 2.42 -26.29 2.86
N SER A 5 3.14 -27.14 3.60
CA SER A 5 2.79 -27.64 4.91
C SER A 5 2.69 -26.46 5.89
N ARG A 6 1.59 -26.46 6.64
CA ARG A 6 1.55 -26.14 8.07
C ARG A 6 1.76 -24.67 8.46
N GLY A 7 0.67 -24.06 8.88
CA GLY A 7 0.68 -22.84 9.70
C GLY A 7 -0.65 -22.63 10.41
N ASP A 8 -1.16 -23.68 11.05
CA ASP A 8 -2.22 -23.58 12.07
C ASP A 8 -1.70 -22.72 13.25
N ALA A 9 -2.60 -21.92 13.82
CA ALA A 9 -2.45 -20.79 14.76
C ALA A 9 -1.84 -21.13 16.16
N PRO A 10 -1.87 -20.28 17.22
CA PRO A 10 -1.79 -18.81 17.46
C PRO A 10 -0.71 -18.42 18.56
N VAL A 11 -0.81 -17.21 19.17
CA VAL A 11 -0.28 -16.67 20.48
C VAL A 11 1.02 -15.80 20.49
N PRO A 12 1.30 -14.93 21.51
CA PRO A 12 1.15 -13.45 21.48
C PRO A 12 2.44 -12.61 21.78
N ALA A 13 2.41 -11.33 21.40
CA ALA A 13 3.17 -10.17 21.94
C ALA A 13 4.70 -10.28 22.15
N GLU A 14 5.49 -9.79 21.19
CA GLU A 14 6.82 -9.20 21.42
C GLU A 14 7.11 -8.18 20.27
N ALA A 15 7.83 -7.09 20.57
CA ALA A 15 8.10 -5.89 19.76
C ALA A 15 8.04 -6.00 18.21
N PRO A 16 7.58 -4.95 17.48
CA PRO A 16 7.54 -4.99 16.01
C PRO A 16 8.98 -4.98 15.47
N ALA A 17 9.55 -6.16 15.26
CA ALA A 17 10.61 -6.35 14.29
C ALA A 17 10.11 -5.78 12.96
N PRO A 18 10.88 -4.97 12.22
CA PRO A 18 10.46 -4.45 10.93
C PRO A 18 10.23 -5.66 10.01
N SER A 19 8.97 -6.04 9.89
CA SER A 19 8.55 -7.25 9.21
C SER A 19 8.93 -7.12 7.74
N GLU A 20 9.62 -8.13 7.20
CA GLU A 20 9.88 -8.25 5.77
C GLU A 20 8.55 -8.24 4.96
N GLU A 21 7.42 -8.48 5.63
CA GLU A 21 6.05 -8.30 5.16
C GLU A 21 5.70 -6.85 4.78
N SER A 22 6.23 -5.84 5.48
CA SER A 22 6.02 -4.43 5.15
C SER A 22 6.60 -4.10 3.76
N ARG A 23 7.71 -4.76 3.38
CA ARG A 23 8.30 -4.61 2.03
C ARG A 23 7.43 -5.23 0.95
N GLY A 24 6.71 -6.31 1.24
CA GLY A 24 5.75 -6.93 0.31
C GLY A 24 4.55 -6.03 0.04
N CYS A 25 4.02 -5.35 1.06
CA CYS A 25 2.97 -4.34 0.91
C CYS A 25 3.47 -3.08 0.16
N LEU A 26 4.68 -2.62 0.50
CA LEU A 26 5.35 -1.53 -0.23
C LEU A 26 5.61 -1.89 -1.70
N PHE A 27 5.92 -3.16 -2.01
CA PHE A 27 6.11 -3.65 -3.37
C PHE A 27 4.78 -3.81 -4.13
N ALA A 28 3.71 -4.20 -3.44
CA ALA A 28 2.36 -4.25 -3.99
C ALA A 28 1.85 -2.83 -4.32
N LEU A 29 2.15 -1.84 -3.47
CA LEU A 29 1.84 -0.43 -3.69
C LEU A 29 2.75 0.21 -4.75
N SER A 30 4.01 -0.21 -4.84
CA SER A 30 4.94 0.23 -5.87
C SER A 30 4.84 -0.58 -7.15
N GLN A 31 3.83 -1.46 -7.28
CA GLN A 31 3.51 -2.06 -8.58
C GLN A 31 3.40 -0.92 -9.60
N PRO A 32 4.20 -0.93 -10.67
CA PRO A 32 4.20 0.12 -11.68
C PRO A 32 2.79 0.55 -12.13
N PRO A 33 1.82 -0.36 -12.37
CA PRO A 33 0.46 0.05 -12.73
C PRO A 33 -0.31 0.77 -11.60
N LEU A 34 -0.19 0.31 -10.35
CA LEU A 34 -0.93 0.87 -9.21
C LEU A 34 -0.35 2.24 -8.80
N MET A 35 0.97 2.40 -8.91
CA MET A 35 1.67 3.68 -8.70
C MET A 35 1.17 4.76 -9.67
N ILE A 36 1.00 4.43 -10.95
CA ILE A 36 0.48 5.36 -11.97
C ILE A 36 -0.98 5.72 -11.68
N PHE A 37 -1.80 4.74 -11.29
CA PHE A 37 -3.19 4.98 -10.93
C PHE A 37 -3.32 5.95 -9.75
N LEU A 38 -2.56 5.73 -8.69
CA LEU A 38 -2.55 6.60 -7.52
C LEU A 38 -2.05 8.01 -7.86
N GLY A 39 -1.02 8.12 -8.70
CA GLY A 39 -0.53 9.41 -9.21
C GLY A 39 -1.59 10.18 -10.00
N LEU A 40 -2.34 9.50 -10.87
CA LEU A 40 -3.43 10.11 -11.65
C LEU A 40 -4.54 10.65 -10.74
N ILE A 41 -5.00 9.85 -9.76
CA ILE A 41 -6.02 10.29 -8.81
C ILE A 41 -5.51 11.47 -7.97
N GLY A 42 -4.28 11.40 -7.46
CA GLY A 42 -3.68 12.49 -6.71
C GLY A 42 -3.62 13.80 -7.51
N PHE A 43 -3.28 13.71 -8.80
CA PHE A 43 -3.27 14.86 -9.71
C PHE A 43 -4.68 15.44 -9.93
N LEU A 44 -5.69 14.59 -10.16
CA LEU A 44 -7.08 15.03 -10.32
C LEU A 44 -7.59 15.73 -9.05
N LEU A 45 -7.29 15.17 -7.87
CA LEU A 45 -7.66 15.77 -6.58
C LEU A 45 -6.93 17.10 -6.34
N LEU A 46 -5.66 17.21 -6.69
CA LEU A 46 -4.89 18.46 -6.57
C LEU A 46 -5.49 19.57 -7.43
N LEU A 47 -5.81 19.28 -8.69
CA LEU A 47 -6.44 20.24 -9.58
C LEU A 47 -7.83 20.65 -9.08
N ALA A 48 -8.61 19.70 -8.57
CA ALA A 48 -9.92 19.98 -7.98
C ALA A 48 -9.79 20.89 -6.75
N ALA A 49 -8.82 20.63 -5.85
CA ALA A 49 -8.56 21.46 -4.69
C ALA A 49 -8.06 22.86 -5.06
N MET A 50 -7.21 22.98 -6.08
CA MET A 50 -6.82 24.27 -6.63
C MET A 50 -8.03 25.03 -7.19
N HIS A 51 -8.85 24.36 -8.01
CA HIS A 51 -10.06 24.98 -8.56
C HIS A 51 -10.98 25.44 -7.43
N ASP A 52 -11.21 24.63 -6.41
CA ASP A 52 -12.02 24.98 -5.26
C ASP A 52 -11.46 26.21 -4.53
N LEU A 53 -10.15 26.26 -4.26
CA LEU A 53 -9.55 27.36 -3.51
C LEU A 53 -9.46 28.69 -4.31
N PHE A 54 -9.37 28.63 -5.64
CA PHE A 54 -9.14 29.80 -6.49
C PHE A 54 -10.36 30.25 -7.31
N LEU A 55 -11.35 29.39 -7.54
CA LEU A 55 -12.54 29.69 -8.36
C LEU A 55 -13.86 29.71 -7.56
N LEU A 56 -13.83 29.43 -6.25
CA LEU A 56 -14.84 29.92 -5.29
C LEU A 56 -14.44 31.30 -4.75
#